data_AF-A0A150FXB6-F1
#
_entry.id   AF-A0A150FXB6-F1
#
_cell.length_a   1.000
_cell.length_b   1.000
_cell.length_c   1.000
_cell.angle_alpha   90.00
_cell.angle_beta   90.00
_cell.angle_gamma   90.00
#
_symmetry.space_group_name_H-M   'P 1'
#
loop_
_entity.id
_entity.type
_entity.pdbx_description
1 polymer ?
#
loop_
_entity_poly.entity_id
_entity_poly.type
_entity_poly.pdbx_seq_one_letter_code
_entity_poly.pdbx_strand_id
1 'polypeptide(L)'
;MRASHLVGNQGNNREETDLLEQKKNFQEGVFACMYTLVRQSALAQWKFAVLRMVLEFLMNFIVAFNPSFDAWNIDVSSPVWQVVRWTVWRSPIMRIYGYTTYVTVMYGMAFAVLLSVIGLAWLTLAMRKQEQSKWLRSAATFLHIMYDVIFVMCYVSFFDFFVFMADCNFGAPGKPHMYFEGVHCLRMPHLLHMLAGLASAALFLAVTALLVVASSDLNPVSQGYLASPAAYTRLQILVAKAVYIVCSDTLTANPRLQVIGMLLSVAAILYWNLRTMPFYRRTTNAVWTGLWGGIMVPCALLAGLEWSGNQSLEHRTNMTRYVLYGVFPAIALSTGLAALYSWWAMRPSRKFADVAPGLKLTKLHKFESVHEVERLARVMRVFDSDGLADPDAAALGETIIKAGMQAFPNNPHLFILYANFKLEVRRDGPGARTQLQLAGRNSPNLVQRYQIFCTNEASKRLKDSNEGGMDLQAYIEFRRNFRAVLRVHKEVLLLQAELWNLCMRPALKVAQVDSAMDALESASGRAHQVYKRWGRSGSETAWAVGPRRVTHSQVAEA
;
A
#
# COMPACT_ATOMS: atom_id res chain seq x y z
N MET A 1 -47.67 51.24 -11.99
CA MET A 1 -46.26 50.81 -12.18
C MET A 1 -45.92 49.80 -11.09
N ARG A 2 -45.94 48.52 -11.43
CA ARG A 2 -45.66 47.39 -10.53
C ARG A 2 -45.03 46.30 -11.39
N ALA A 3 -43.71 46.16 -11.37
CA ALA A 3 -42.93 44.98 -11.80
C ALA A 3 -41.46 45.36 -11.97
N SER A 4 -40.60 45.00 -11.01
CA SER A 4 -39.15 44.76 -11.23
C SER A 4 -38.41 44.50 -9.91
N HIS A 5 -38.61 43.34 -9.28
CA HIS A 5 -37.72 42.91 -8.17
C HIS A 5 -37.57 41.38 -8.04
N LEU A 6 -37.52 40.66 -9.16
CA LEU A 6 -37.37 39.18 -9.17
C LEU A 6 -36.37 38.64 -10.21
N VAL A 7 -35.32 39.39 -10.59
CA VAL A 7 -34.33 38.90 -11.59
C VAL A 7 -32.87 38.97 -11.09
N GLY A 8 -32.64 39.10 -9.78
CA GLY A 8 -31.28 39.32 -9.24
C GLY A 8 -30.48 38.09 -8.78
N ASN A 9 -31.09 36.91 -8.56
CA ASN A 9 -30.46 35.87 -7.75
C ASN A 9 -30.25 34.50 -8.44
N GLN A 10 -30.54 34.39 -9.74
CA GLN A 10 -30.27 33.16 -10.51
C GLN A 10 -28.98 33.22 -11.35
N GLY A 11 -28.42 34.42 -11.58
CA GLY A 11 -27.15 34.59 -12.30
C GLY A 11 -25.92 34.23 -11.46
N ASN A 12 -25.91 34.63 -10.19
CA ASN A 12 -24.72 34.48 -9.32
C ASN A 12 -24.47 33.02 -8.90
N ASN A 13 -25.53 32.24 -8.66
CA ASN A 13 -25.39 30.80 -8.39
C ASN A 13 -24.96 30.03 -9.64
N ARG A 14 -25.39 30.44 -10.84
CA ARG A 14 -24.97 29.80 -12.10
C ARG A 14 -23.52 30.10 -12.42
N GLU A 15 -23.06 31.34 -12.23
CA GLU A 15 -21.66 31.72 -12.42
C GLU A 15 -20.73 31.07 -11.37
N GLU A 16 -21.15 30.91 -10.10
CA GLU A 16 -20.35 30.15 -9.12
C GLU A 16 -20.30 28.63 -9.42
N THR A 17 -21.39 28.03 -9.91
CA THR A 17 -21.33 26.64 -10.42
C THR A 17 -20.52 26.52 -11.71
N ASP A 18 -20.61 27.48 -12.64
CA ASP A 18 -19.85 27.48 -13.90
C ASP A 18 -18.36 27.77 -13.69
N LEU A 19 -17.98 28.50 -12.64
CA LEU A 19 -16.58 28.69 -12.21
C LEU A 19 -16.01 27.46 -11.49
N LEU A 20 -16.85 26.64 -10.85
CA LEU A 20 -16.47 25.33 -10.27
C LEU A 20 -16.52 24.18 -11.30
N GLU A 21 -17.31 24.32 -12.36
CA GLU A 21 -17.37 23.44 -13.53
C GLU A 21 -16.36 23.83 -14.63
N GLN A 22 -15.73 25.01 -14.51
CA GLN A 22 -14.70 25.52 -15.40
C GLN A 22 -13.46 24.62 -15.39
N LYS A 23 -13.46 23.65 -16.30
CA LYS A 23 -12.35 22.73 -16.64
C LYS A 23 -11.70 22.14 -15.39
N LYS A 24 -12.27 21.03 -14.87
CA LYS A 24 -11.46 20.02 -14.17
C LYS A 24 -10.18 19.80 -14.98
N ASN A 25 -9.07 20.31 -14.47
CA ASN A 25 -7.82 20.35 -15.21
C ASN A 25 -7.47 18.89 -15.58
N PHE A 26 -6.79 18.63 -16.70
CA PHE A 26 -6.46 17.25 -17.11
C PHE A 26 -5.84 16.46 -15.94
N GLN A 27 -4.99 17.14 -15.17
CA GLN A 27 -4.40 16.67 -13.92
C GLN A 27 -5.42 16.17 -12.88
N GLU A 28 -6.52 16.88 -12.64
CA GLU A 28 -7.55 16.46 -11.68
C GLU A 28 -8.32 15.23 -12.16
N GLY A 29 -8.50 15.09 -13.48
CA GLY A 29 -9.05 13.88 -14.07
C GLY A 29 -8.16 12.66 -13.78
N VAL A 30 -6.85 12.81 -14.02
CA VAL A 30 -5.86 11.77 -13.72
C VAL A 30 -5.84 11.44 -12.22
N PHE A 31 -5.88 12.45 -11.35
CA PHE A 31 -5.93 12.24 -9.90
C PHE A 31 -7.19 11.52 -9.44
N ALA A 32 -8.37 11.88 -9.98
CA ALA A 32 -9.62 11.21 -9.68
C ALA A 32 -9.59 9.72 -10.08
N CYS A 33 -9.01 9.42 -11.24
CA CYS A 33 -8.88 8.04 -11.72
C CYS A 33 -7.88 7.22 -10.91
N MET A 34 -6.70 7.77 -10.62
CA MET A 34 -5.71 7.15 -9.72
C MET A 34 -6.32 6.81 -8.35
N TYR A 35 -7.12 7.74 -7.82
CA TYR A 35 -7.77 7.59 -6.52
C TYR A 35 -8.84 6.49 -6.52
N THR A 36 -9.66 6.39 -7.57
CA THR A 36 -10.69 5.34 -7.65
C THR A 36 -10.15 3.97 -7.87
N LEU A 37 -9.07 3.84 -8.66
CA LEU A 37 -8.42 2.56 -8.86
C LEU A 37 -7.90 2.00 -7.54
N VAL A 38 -7.08 2.75 -6.81
CA VAL A 38 -6.39 2.20 -5.63
C VAL A 38 -7.30 1.98 -4.43
N ARG A 39 -8.36 2.78 -4.28
CA ARG A 39 -9.15 2.78 -3.04
C ARG A 39 -10.04 1.54 -2.86
N GLN A 40 -10.29 0.77 -3.92
CA GLN A 40 -11.06 -0.47 -3.83
C GLN A 40 -10.16 -1.64 -3.43
N SER A 41 -9.91 -1.84 -2.14
CA SER A 41 -9.03 -2.93 -1.68
C SER A 41 -9.68 -4.32 -1.79
N ALA A 42 -10.03 -4.76 -3.00
CA ALA A 42 -10.54 -6.10 -3.28
C ALA A 42 -9.55 -7.18 -2.77
N LEU A 43 -8.26 -6.84 -2.68
CA LEU A 43 -7.15 -7.72 -2.24
C LEU A 43 -6.59 -7.37 -0.86
N ALA A 44 -7.35 -6.72 0.03
CA ALA A 44 -6.88 -6.36 1.38
C ALA A 44 -6.67 -7.55 2.33
N GLN A 45 -7.06 -8.77 1.94
CA GLN A 45 -6.92 -9.94 2.80
C GLN A 45 -5.44 -10.26 3.06
N TRP A 46 -5.16 -10.75 4.27
CA TRP A 46 -3.80 -11.12 4.66
C TRP A 46 -3.16 -12.16 3.73
N LYS A 47 -3.97 -13.07 3.14
CA LYS A 47 -3.52 -14.08 2.17
C LYS A 47 -2.88 -13.45 0.94
N PHE A 48 -3.51 -12.42 0.38
CA PHE A 48 -2.97 -11.69 -0.78
C PHE A 48 -1.73 -10.87 -0.41
N ALA A 49 -1.68 -10.31 0.79
CA ALA A 49 -0.48 -9.62 1.27
C ALA A 49 0.72 -10.58 1.35
N VAL A 50 0.54 -11.76 1.93
CA VAL A 50 1.58 -12.80 2.00
C VAL A 50 1.96 -13.28 0.61
N LEU A 51 0.99 -13.60 -0.25
CA LEU A 51 1.23 -14.02 -1.63
C LEU A 51 2.09 -12.99 -2.38
N ARG A 52 1.72 -11.71 -2.29
CA ARG A 52 2.47 -10.62 -2.93
C ARG A 52 3.90 -10.50 -2.40
N MET A 53 4.11 -10.64 -1.09
CA MET A 53 5.46 -10.62 -0.51
C MET A 53 6.32 -11.79 -1.00
N VAL A 54 5.74 -12.99 -1.05
CA VAL A 54 6.44 -14.20 -1.50
C VAL A 54 6.74 -14.12 -3.00
N LEU A 55 5.79 -13.69 -3.83
CA LEU A 55 6.00 -13.53 -5.27
C LEU A 55 7.05 -12.46 -5.58
N GLU A 56 7.00 -11.31 -4.90
CA GLU A 56 8.02 -10.27 -5.04
C GLU A 56 9.41 -10.82 -4.71
N PHE A 57 9.55 -11.54 -3.60
CA PHE A 57 10.82 -12.17 -3.24
C PHE A 57 11.27 -13.19 -4.30
N LEU A 58 10.38 -14.11 -4.69
CA LEU A 58 10.71 -15.22 -5.57
C LEU A 58 11.10 -14.74 -6.97
N MET A 59 10.37 -13.77 -7.53
CA MET A 59 10.69 -13.19 -8.83
C MET A 59 12.06 -12.51 -8.83
N ASN A 60 12.35 -11.64 -7.85
CA ASN A 60 13.65 -10.98 -7.77
C ASN A 60 14.77 -11.96 -7.41
N PHE A 61 14.50 -13.00 -6.61
CA PHE A 61 15.49 -14.03 -6.31
C PHE A 61 15.94 -14.78 -7.57
N ILE A 62 15.00 -15.16 -8.44
CA ILE A 62 15.30 -15.87 -9.68
C ILE A 62 16.06 -15.00 -10.68
N VAL A 63 15.83 -13.68 -10.69
CA VAL A 63 16.61 -12.76 -11.52
C VAL A 63 18.11 -12.88 -11.20
N ALA A 64 18.50 -12.95 -9.92
CA ALA A 64 19.89 -13.20 -9.53
C ALA A 64 20.32 -14.68 -9.64
N PHE A 65 19.42 -15.61 -9.30
CA PHE A 65 19.68 -17.04 -9.31
C PHE A 65 19.12 -17.68 -10.59
N ASN A 66 19.61 -17.20 -11.74
CA ASN A 66 19.11 -17.59 -13.05
C ASN A 66 19.97 -18.71 -13.66
N PRO A 67 19.39 -19.84 -14.12
CA PRO A 67 20.13 -20.92 -14.77
C PRO A 67 20.77 -20.52 -16.11
N SER A 68 20.40 -19.37 -16.68
CA SER A 68 21.09 -18.79 -17.84
C SER A 68 22.47 -18.21 -17.47
N PHE A 69 22.76 -17.98 -16.19
CA PHE A 69 24.10 -17.64 -15.76
C PHE A 69 24.93 -18.91 -15.61
N ASP A 70 26.05 -18.98 -16.34
CA ASP A 70 27.00 -20.10 -16.25
C ASP A 70 27.57 -20.28 -14.83
N ALA A 71 27.40 -19.28 -13.96
CA ALA A 71 27.79 -19.31 -12.56
C ALA A 71 27.06 -20.37 -11.71
N TRP A 72 25.83 -20.74 -12.06
CA TRP A 72 24.99 -21.60 -11.22
C TRP A 72 24.80 -23.01 -11.80
N ASN A 73 25.03 -24.04 -10.98
CA ASN A 73 24.78 -25.44 -11.35
C ASN A 73 23.44 -25.90 -10.77
N ILE A 74 22.34 -25.53 -11.44
CA ILE A 74 20.97 -25.82 -10.99
C ILE A 74 20.43 -27.05 -11.73
N ASP A 75 19.95 -28.04 -10.99
CA ASP A 75 19.22 -29.16 -11.57
C ASP A 75 17.82 -28.71 -12.05
N VAL A 76 17.73 -28.45 -13.35
CA VAL A 76 16.51 -27.98 -14.02
C VAL A 76 15.41 -29.05 -14.04
N SER A 77 15.76 -30.33 -13.84
CA SER A 77 14.80 -31.43 -13.86
C SER A 77 13.97 -31.53 -12.58
N SER A 78 14.44 -30.92 -11.49
CA SER A 78 13.76 -30.93 -10.19
C SER A 78 12.34 -30.35 -10.28
N PRO A 79 11.33 -31.01 -9.69
CA PRO A 79 9.94 -30.54 -9.73
C PRO A 79 9.75 -29.18 -9.07
N VAL A 80 10.53 -28.87 -8.03
CA VAL A 80 10.50 -27.56 -7.36
C VAL A 80 10.95 -26.47 -8.32
N TRP A 81 12.03 -26.71 -9.06
CA TRP A 81 12.54 -25.76 -10.04
C TRP A 81 11.57 -25.56 -11.20
N GLN A 82 10.89 -26.62 -11.63
CA GLN A 82 9.89 -26.53 -12.70
C GLN A 82 8.73 -25.61 -12.33
N VAL A 83 8.32 -25.52 -11.07
CA VAL A 83 7.29 -24.59 -10.60
C VAL A 83 7.86 -23.20 -10.41
N VAL A 84 9.01 -23.08 -9.74
CA VAL A 84 9.64 -21.80 -9.40
C VAL A 84 9.99 -20.99 -10.64
N ARG A 85 10.51 -21.62 -11.70
CA ARG A 85 10.86 -20.92 -12.95
C ARG A 85 9.67 -20.21 -13.62
N TRP A 86 8.42 -20.63 -13.36
CA TRP A 86 7.23 -19.98 -13.92
C TRP A 86 6.87 -18.66 -13.25
N THR A 87 7.56 -18.26 -12.17
CA THR A 87 7.34 -16.91 -11.64
C THR A 87 8.01 -15.82 -12.49
N VAL A 88 9.04 -16.17 -13.27
CA VAL A 88 9.64 -15.28 -14.28
C VAL A 88 9.42 -15.92 -15.66
N TRP A 89 8.39 -15.45 -16.36
CA TRP A 89 7.88 -16.08 -17.59
C TRP A 89 8.91 -16.18 -18.72
N ARG A 90 9.93 -15.33 -18.70
CA ARG A 90 11.02 -15.33 -19.69
C ARG A 90 11.70 -16.70 -19.80
N SER A 91 12.16 -17.25 -18.68
CA SER A 91 12.97 -18.48 -18.64
C SER A 91 12.31 -19.69 -19.34
N PRO A 92 11.06 -20.07 -19.03
CA PRO A 92 10.40 -21.19 -19.70
C PRO A 92 10.07 -20.91 -21.17
N ILE A 93 9.67 -19.68 -21.51
CA ILE A 93 9.24 -19.35 -22.88
C ILE A 93 10.42 -19.40 -23.85
N MET A 94 11.55 -18.79 -23.49
CA MET A 94 12.74 -18.78 -24.34
C MET A 94 13.31 -20.17 -24.58
N ARG A 95 13.38 -20.98 -23.52
CA ARG A 95 14.06 -22.30 -23.58
C ARG A 95 13.25 -23.35 -24.33
N ILE A 96 11.92 -23.27 -24.26
CA ILE A 96 11.03 -24.30 -24.82
C ILE A 96 10.58 -23.94 -26.24
N TYR A 97 10.34 -22.66 -26.53
CA TYR A 97 9.63 -22.25 -27.75
C TYR A 97 10.44 -21.34 -28.70
N GLY A 98 11.61 -20.85 -28.31
CA GLY A 98 12.52 -20.10 -29.18
C GLY A 98 12.11 -18.64 -29.47
N TYR A 99 12.80 -18.01 -30.44
CA TYR A 99 12.73 -16.56 -30.70
C TYR A 99 11.35 -16.08 -31.20
N THR A 100 10.74 -16.78 -32.15
CA THR A 100 9.46 -16.35 -32.75
C THR A 100 8.35 -16.28 -31.71
N THR A 101 8.23 -17.32 -30.86
CA THR A 101 7.24 -17.35 -29.78
C THR A 101 7.51 -16.28 -28.74
N TYR A 102 8.79 -16.03 -28.40
CA TYR A 102 9.16 -14.94 -27.51
C TYR A 102 8.63 -13.59 -28.00
N VAL A 103 8.86 -13.26 -29.28
CA VAL A 103 8.39 -12.01 -29.88
C VAL A 103 6.86 -11.93 -29.89
N THR A 104 6.15 -13.02 -30.21
CA THR A 104 4.68 -13.06 -30.17
C THR A 104 4.14 -12.78 -28.77
N VAL A 105 4.72 -13.39 -27.74
CA VAL A 105 4.32 -13.14 -26.34
C VAL A 105 4.64 -11.71 -25.94
N MET A 106 5.78 -11.16 -26.36
CA MET A 106 6.16 -9.77 -26.09
C MET A 106 5.06 -8.80 -26.57
N TYR A 107 4.58 -8.99 -27.80
CA TYR A 107 3.50 -8.15 -28.34
C TYR A 107 2.16 -8.38 -27.64
N GLY A 108 1.86 -9.62 -27.23
CA GLY A 108 0.69 -9.91 -26.40
C GLY A 108 0.72 -9.17 -25.06
N MET A 109 1.87 -9.15 -24.39
CA MET A 109 2.08 -8.41 -23.13
C MET A 109 2.03 -6.90 -23.36
N ALA A 110 2.66 -6.38 -24.42
CA ALA A 110 2.60 -4.97 -24.78
C ALA A 110 1.16 -4.53 -25.08
N PHE A 111 0.39 -5.34 -25.79
CA PHE A 111 -1.04 -5.10 -26.05
C PHE A 111 -1.84 -5.06 -24.75
N ALA A 112 -1.59 -5.96 -23.80
CA ALA A 112 -2.25 -5.94 -22.49
C ALA A 112 -1.93 -4.64 -21.70
N VAL A 113 -0.69 -4.16 -21.76
CA VAL A 113 -0.29 -2.87 -21.15
C VAL A 113 -1.00 -1.70 -21.83
N LEU A 114 -1.05 -1.66 -23.16
CA LEU A 114 -1.75 -0.62 -23.92
C LEU A 114 -3.25 -0.63 -23.64
N LEU A 115 -3.88 -1.81 -23.63
CA LEU A 115 -5.29 -1.98 -23.29
C LEU A 115 -5.59 -1.49 -21.87
N SER A 116 -4.68 -1.73 -20.92
CA SER A 116 -4.78 -1.20 -19.56
C SER A 116 -4.79 0.34 -19.59
N VAL A 117 -3.84 0.97 -20.27
CA VAL A 117 -3.75 2.43 -20.40
C VAL A 117 -4.99 3.04 -21.07
N ILE A 118 -5.50 2.40 -22.13
CA ILE A 118 -6.76 2.80 -22.77
C ILE A 118 -7.92 2.67 -21.79
N GLY A 119 -7.99 1.58 -21.02
CA GLY A 119 -8.99 1.38 -19.98
C GLY A 119 -8.94 2.45 -18.89
N LEU A 120 -7.75 2.91 -18.50
CA LEU A 120 -7.57 4.02 -17.57
C LEU A 120 -8.05 5.36 -18.16
N ALA A 121 -7.71 5.65 -19.42
CA ALA A 121 -8.18 6.85 -20.10
C ALA A 121 -9.71 6.85 -20.23
N TRP A 122 -10.28 5.71 -20.61
CA TRP A 122 -11.72 5.51 -20.69
C TRP A 122 -12.41 5.68 -19.33
N LEU A 123 -11.88 5.07 -18.26
CA LEU A 123 -12.43 5.23 -16.91
C LEU A 123 -12.37 6.69 -16.46
N THR A 124 -11.29 7.40 -16.78
CA THR A 124 -11.13 8.83 -16.50
C THR A 124 -12.20 9.67 -17.21
N LEU A 125 -12.49 9.38 -18.47
CA LEU A 125 -13.52 10.06 -19.25
C LEU A 125 -14.93 9.71 -18.78
N ALA A 126 -15.19 8.45 -18.46
CA ALA A 126 -16.49 8.00 -17.95
C ALA A 126 -16.81 8.63 -16.59
N MET A 127 -15.83 8.70 -15.69
CA MET A 127 -15.99 9.38 -14.39
C MET A 127 -16.28 10.87 -14.50
N ARG A 128 -15.80 11.55 -15.57
CA ARG A 128 -16.13 12.95 -15.81
C ARG A 128 -17.61 13.16 -16.12
N LYS A 129 -18.26 12.19 -16.77
CA LYS A 129 -19.69 12.25 -17.12
C LYS A 129 -20.65 11.98 -15.95
N GLN A 130 -20.13 11.72 -14.74
CA GLN A 130 -20.91 11.46 -13.51
C GLN A 130 -21.96 10.33 -13.61
N GLU A 131 -21.89 9.44 -14.59
CA GLU A 131 -22.76 8.27 -14.66
C GLU A 131 -22.34 7.25 -13.58
N GLN A 132 -22.92 7.35 -12.37
CA GLN A 132 -22.76 6.37 -11.29
C GLN A 132 -23.55 5.08 -11.59
N SER A 133 -23.30 4.47 -12.75
CA SER A 133 -23.88 3.19 -13.13
C SER A 133 -23.22 2.04 -12.34
N LYS A 134 -24.01 1.03 -11.97
CA LYS A 134 -23.51 -0.22 -11.38
C LYS A 134 -22.44 -0.87 -12.27
N TRP A 135 -22.60 -0.74 -13.59
CA TRP A 135 -21.66 -1.25 -14.57
C TRP A 135 -20.30 -0.55 -14.51
N LEU A 136 -20.27 0.79 -14.34
CA LEU A 136 -19.03 1.54 -14.19
C LEU A 136 -18.26 1.12 -12.93
N ARG A 137 -18.97 0.87 -11.83
CA ARG A 137 -18.36 0.40 -10.58
C ARG A 137 -17.73 -0.99 -10.75
N SER A 138 -18.43 -1.92 -11.43
CA SER A 138 -17.89 -3.24 -11.74
C SER A 138 -16.68 -3.18 -12.67
N ALA A 139 -16.73 -2.33 -13.70
CA ALA A 139 -15.61 -2.12 -14.61
C ALA A 139 -14.39 -1.54 -13.89
N ALA A 140 -14.60 -0.59 -12.97
CA ALA A 140 -13.53 -0.04 -12.14
C ALA A 140 -12.89 -1.09 -11.22
N THR A 141 -13.69 -1.97 -10.60
CA THR A 141 -13.18 -3.08 -9.79
C THR A 141 -12.36 -4.07 -10.62
N PHE A 142 -12.85 -4.44 -11.79
CA PHE A 142 -12.13 -5.32 -12.71
C PHE A 142 -10.81 -4.69 -13.16
N LEU A 143 -10.84 -3.42 -13.57
CA LEU A 143 -9.64 -2.68 -13.96
C LEU A 143 -8.65 -2.64 -12.79
N HIS A 144 -9.10 -2.38 -11.56
CA HIS A 144 -8.23 -2.37 -10.41
C HIS A 144 -7.52 -3.71 -10.17
N ILE A 145 -8.25 -4.84 -10.21
CA ILE A 145 -7.66 -6.18 -10.07
C ILE A 145 -6.61 -6.42 -11.16
N MET A 146 -6.95 -6.10 -12.41
CA MET A 146 -6.03 -6.23 -13.54
C MET A 146 -4.76 -5.40 -13.32
N TYR A 147 -4.91 -4.17 -12.84
CA TYR A 147 -3.79 -3.26 -12.56
C TYR A 147 -2.89 -3.76 -11.44
N ASP A 148 -3.47 -4.23 -10.34
CA ASP A 148 -2.72 -4.81 -9.22
C ASP A 148 -1.98 -6.09 -9.64
N VAL A 149 -2.60 -6.94 -10.47
CA VAL A 149 -1.93 -8.15 -10.95
C VAL A 149 -0.78 -7.79 -11.91
N ILE A 150 -1.05 -7.00 -12.96
CA ILE A 150 -0.10 -6.73 -14.04
C ILE A 150 1.06 -5.84 -13.55
N PHE A 151 0.75 -4.67 -12.98
CA PHE A 151 1.76 -3.66 -12.68
C PHE A 151 2.37 -3.79 -11.28
N VAL A 152 1.73 -4.53 -10.37
CA VAL A 152 2.17 -4.61 -8.98
C VAL A 152 2.64 -6.01 -8.60
N MET A 153 1.90 -7.08 -8.92
CA MET A 153 2.32 -8.46 -8.61
C MET A 153 3.30 -9.00 -9.66
N CYS A 154 3.03 -8.80 -10.95
CA CYS A 154 3.84 -9.31 -12.06
C CYS A 154 4.84 -8.29 -12.62
N TYR A 155 5.14 -7.23 -11.86
CA TYR A 155 6.06 -6.15 -12.27
C TYR A 155 7.39 -6.69 -12.80
N VAL A 156 8.05 -7.54 -12.02
CA VAL A 156 9.37 -8.09 -12.37
C VAL A 156 9.28 -8.89 -13.65
N SER A 157 8.29 -9.79 -13.76
CA SER A 157 8.12 -10.66 -14.93
C SER A 157 7.83 -9.88 -16.21
N PHE A 158 7.00 -8.83 -16.16
CA PHE A 158 6.73 -7.98 -17.34
C PHE A 158 7.93 -7.13 -17.72
N PHE A 159 8.59 -6.51 -16.74
CA PHE A 159 9.69 -5.61 -17.00
C PHE A 159 10.95 -6.36 -17.51
N ASP A 160 11.31 -7.49 -16.88
CA ASP A 160 12.36 -8.42 -17.34
C ASP A 160 12.10 -8.87 -18.79
N PHE A 161 10.86 -9.26 -19.11
CA PHE A 161 10.50 -9.70 -20.47
C PHE A 161 10.66 -8.59 -21.53
N PHE A 162 10.37 -7.33 -21.21
CA PHE A 162 10.56 -6.25 -22.18
C PHE A 162 12.03 -5.84 -22.33
N VAL A 163 12.77 -5.81 -21.23
CA VAL A 163 14.16 -5.34 -21.21
C VAL A 163 15.13 -6.36 -21.80
N PHE A 164 14.84 -7.66 -21.65
CA PHE A 164 15.67 -8.74 -22.17
C PHE A 164 15.89 -8.68 -23.70
N MET A 165 15.00 -8.04 -24.44
CA MET A 165 15.21 -7.76 -25.88
C MET A 165 16.48 -6.98 -26.20
N ALA A 166 17.04 -6.26 -25.22
CA ALA A 166 18.26 -5.49 -25.36
C ALA A 166 19.52 -6.24 -24.85
N ASP A 167 19.43 -7.55 -24.56
CA ASP A 167 20.56 -8.38 -24.12
C ASP A 167 21.52 -8.71 -25.28
N CYS A 168 22.34 -7.73 -25.62
CA CYS A 168 23.17 -7.72 -26.82
C CYS A 168 24.63 -7.53 -26.49
N ASN A 169 25.51 -8.26 -27.20
CA ASN A 169 26.95 -8.01 -27.12
C ASN A 169 27.34 -6.82 -28.01
N PHE A 170 27.18 -5.61 -27.51
CA PHE A 170 27.52 -4.40 -28.25
C PHE A 170 29.03 -4.24 -28.54
N GLY A 171 29.89 -4.99 -27.84
CA GLY A 171 31.34 -4.99 -28.05
C GLY A 171 31.82 -5.95 -29.15
N ALA A 172 31.02 -6.94 -29.53
CA ALA A 172 31.38 -7.91 -30.57
C ALA A 172 31.03 -7.41 -31.99
N PRO A 173 31.82 -7.78 -33.02
CA PRO A 173 31.49 -7.48 -34.41
C PRO A 173 30.15 -8.12 -34.78
N GLY A 174 29.28 -7.36 -35.45
CA GLY A 174 27.92 -7.81 -35.79
C GLY A 174 26.90 -7.75 -34.65
N LYS A 175 27.31 -7.38 -33.42
CA LYS A 175 26.42 -7.13 -32.26
C LYS A 175 25.34 -8.20 -32.09
N PRO A 176 25.74 -9.48 -31.92
CA PRO A 176 24.80 -10.57 -31.75
C PRO A 176 24.04 -10.43 -30.43
N HIS A 177 22.83 -10.97 -30.41
CA HIS A 177 22.09 -11.17 -29.18
C HIS A 177 22.80 -12.25 -28.33
N MET A 178 22.85 -12.08 -27.00
CA MET A 178 23.59 -12.99 -26.11
C MET A 178 22.98 -14.39 -26.05
N TYR A 179 21.64 -14.47 -26.08
CA TYR A 179 20.92 -15.75 -26.03
C TYR A 179 20.47 -16.32 -27.38
N PHE A 180 19.89 -15.51 -28.28
CA PHE A 180 19.35 -16.00 -29.55
C PHE A 180 20.44 -16.10 -30.61
N GLU A 181 20.91 -17.31 -30.87
CA GLU A 181 21.89 -17.58 -31.92
C GLU A 181 21.39 -17.14 -33.30
N GLY A 182 22.26 -16.49 -34.08
CA GLY A 182 21.94 -15.99 -35.42
C GLY A 182 21.12 -14.68 -35.46
N VAL A 183 20.74 -14.13 -34.30
CA VAL A 183 20.02 -12.85 -34.21
C VAL A 183 20.99 -11.70 -33.96
N HIS A 184 20.96 -10.69 -34.83
CA HIS A 184 21.79 -9.49 -34.70
C HIS A 184 20.95 -8.30 -34.23
N CYS A 185 21.38 -7.64 -33.15
CA CYS A 185 20.52 -6.68 -32.45
C CYS A 185 20.23 -5.40 -33.25
N LEU A 186 21.17 -4.97 -34.10
CA LEU A 186 21.02 -3.78 -34.93
C LEU A 186 20.52 -4.07 -36.35
N ARG A 187 20.19 -5.32 -36.66
CA ARG A 187 19.60 -5.69 -37.96
C ARG A 187 18.10 -5.88 -37.82
N MET A 188 17.37 -5.55 -38.89
CA MET A 188 15.95 -5.88 -39.00
C MET A 188 15.80 -7.40 -39.15
N PRO A 189 14.73 -8.02 -38.60
CA PRO A 189 13.59 -7.40 -37.93
C PRO A 189 13.80 -7.13 -36.42
N HIS A 190 14.87 -7.66 -35.82
CA HIS A 190 15.06 -7.62 -34.37
C HIS A 190 15.11 -6.20 -33.80
N LEU A 191 15.76 -5.26 -34.50
CA LEU A 191 15.83 -3.86 -34.07
C LEU A 191 14.43 -3.25 -33.80
N LEU A 192 13.44 -3.56 -34.64
CA LEU A 192 12.06 -3.08 -34.46
C LEU A 192 11.43 -3.67 -33.19
N HIS A 193 11.60 -4.97 -32.98
CA HIS A 193 11.11 -5.66 -31.79
C HIS A 193 11.77 -5.11 -30.52
N MET A 194 13.08 -4.86 -30.54
CA MET A 194 13.81 -4.26 -29.43
C MET A 194 13.27 -2.86 -29.09
N LEU A 195 13.07 -2.00 -30.09
CA LEU A 195 12.49 -0.66 -29.86
C LEU A 195 11.07 -0.73 -29.29
N ALA A 196 10.24 -1.65 -29.81
CA ALA A 196 8.88 -1.86 -29.30
C ALA A 196 8.89 -2.38 -27.85
N GLY A 197 9.80 -3.30 -27.51
CA GLY A 197 10.02 -3.80 -26.16
C GLY A 197 10.44 -2.69 -25.20
N LEU A 198 11.46 -1.90 -25.55
CA LEU A 198 11.95 -0.79 -24.73
C LEU A 198 10.90 0.31 -24.54
N ALA A 199 10.14 0.66 -25.58
CA ALA A 199 9.03 1.60 -25.47
C ALA A 199 7.92 1.07 -24.53
N SER A 200 7.62 -0.23 -24.61
CA SER A 200 6.66 -0.89 -23.72
C SER A 200 7.17 -0.94 -22.28
N ALA A 201 8.46 -1.20 -22.06
CA ALA A 201 9.11 -1.14 -20.75
C ALA A 201 9.02 0.25 -20.12
N ALA A 202 9.30 1.29 -20.90
CA ALA A 202 9.21 2.68 -20.45
C ALA A 202 7.77 3.08 -20.06
N LEU A 203 6.80 2.73 -20.89
CA LEU A 203 5.38 2.94 -20.60
C LEU A 203 4.94 2.18 -19.34
N PHE A 204 5.33 0.90 -19.25
CA PHE A 204 5.02 0.04 -18.12
C PHE A 204 5.59 0.58 -16.80
N LEU A 205 6.84 1.04 -16.81
CA LEU A 205 7.50 1.65 -15.65
C LEU A 205 6.82 2.97 -15.24
N ALA A 206 6.44 3.82 -16.22
CA ALA A 206 5.75 5.08 -15.95
C ALA A 206 4.38 4.86 -15.29
N VAL A 207 3.58 3.91 -15.81
CA VAL A 207 2.28 3.54 -15.23
C VAL A 207 2.47 2.94 -13.83
N THR A 208 3.46 2.06 -13.65
CA THR A 208 3.77 1.48 -12.34
C THR A 208 4.16 2.55 -11.33
N ALA A 209 4.96 3.55 -11.72
CA ALA A 209 5.33 4.66 -10.87
C ALA A 209 4.10 5.49 -10.43
N LEU A 210 3.17 5.76 -11.36
CA LEU A 210 1.90 6.42 -11.02
C LEU A 210 1.08 5.58 -10.04
N LEU A 211 0.98 4.26 -10.24
CA LEU A 211 0.27 3.38 -9.30
C LEU A 211 0.94 3.30 -7.94
N VAL A 212 2.27 3.34 -7.87
CA VAL A 212 2.99 3.43 -6.60
C VAL A 212 2.62 4.69 -5.84
N VAL A 213 2.58 5.84 -6.51
CA VAL A 213 2.10 7.11 -5.92
C VAL A 213 0.64 7.02 -5.52
N ALA A 214 -0.20 6.46 -6.38
CA ALA A 214 -1.63 6.28 -6.14
C ALA A 214 -1.88 5.41 -4.90
N SER A 215 -1.07 4.36 -4.72
CA SER A 215 -1.09 3.39 -3.61
C SER A 215 -0.55 3.91 -2.28
N SER A 216 -0.22 5.20 -2.19
CA SER A 216 0.16 5.81 -0.92
C SER A 216 -1.05 5.94 -0.01
N ASP A 217 -1.00 5.28 1.14
CA ASP A 217 -2.05 5.35 2.14
C ASP A 217 -1.76 6.53 3.07
N LEU A 218 -2.64 7.53 3.04
CA LEU A 218 -2.53 8.74 3.83
C LEU A 218 -3.27 8.66 5.15
N ASN A 219 -4.00 7.56 5.40
CA ASN A 219 -4.69 7.36 6.66
C ASN A 219 -3.68 6.88 7.73
N PRO A 220 -3.34 7.73 8.73
CA PRO A 220 -2.34 7.38 9.73
C PRO A 220 -2.75 6.21 10.63
N VAL A 221 -4.05 5.87 10.67
CA VAL A 221 -4.59 4.77 11.46
C VAL A 221 -5.07 3.60 10.59
N SER A 222 -4.64 3.55 9.32
CA SER A 222 -4.93 2.43 8.43
C SER A 222 -4.48 1.09 9.02
N GLN A 223 -5.34 0.08 8.92
CA GLN A 223 -5.06 -1.28 9.37
C GLN A 223 -4.60 -2.21 8.23
N GLY A 224 -4.45 -1.71 7.00
CA GLY A 224 -3.97 -2.51 5.86
C GLY A 224 -2.60 -3.15 6.12
N TYR A 225 -2.40 -4.39 5.63
CA TYR A 225 -1.15 -5.13 5.84
C TYR A 225 0.04 -4.53 5.07
N LEU A 226 -0.20 -4.06 3.84
CA LEU A 226 0.78 -3.42 2.96
C LEU A 226 0.56 -1.90 2.83
N ALA A 227 -0.21 -1.31 3.74
CA ALA A 227 -0.44 0.13 3.76
C ALA A 227 0.88 0.87 4.03
N SER A 228 1.12 1.94 3.27
CA SER A 228 2.39 2.66 3.27
C SER A 228 2.17 4.14 2.94
N PRO A 229 2.61 5.08 3.80
CA PRO A 229 2.57 6.52 3.52
C PRO A 229 3.74 7.01 2.64
N ALA A 230 4.82 6.23 2.54
CA ALA A 230 6.10 6.67 1.97
C ALA A 230 6.14 6.54 0.43
N ALA A 231 5.42 7.40 -0.28
CA ALA A 231 5.40 7.41 -1.75
C ALA A 231 6.81 7.56 -2.37
N TYR A 232 7.62 8.51 -1.89
CA TYR A 232 8.96 8.78 -2.44
C TYR A 232 9.92 7.61 -2.27
N THR A 233 9.98 7.02 -1.09
CA THR A 233 10.84 5.86 -0.84
C THR A 233 10.41 4.69 -1.72
N ARG A 234 9.10 4.45 -1.88
CA ARG A 234 8.62 3.39 -2.76
C ARG A 234 8.95 3.66 -4.24
N LEU A 235 8.97 4.92 -4.68
CA LEU A 235 9.47 5.28 -6.01
C LEU A 235 10.98 5.06 -6.16
N GLN A 236 11.79 5.43 -5.16
CA GLN A 236 13.24 5.17 -5.16
C GLN A 236 13.52 3.67 -5.24
N ILE A 237 12.80 2.88 -4.44
CA ILE A 237 12.87 1.42 -4.47
C ILE A 237 12.43 0.88 -5.84
N LEU A 238 11.37 1.39 -6.45
CA LEU A 238 10.94 1.00 -7.79
C LEU A 238 12.03 1.27 -8.84
N VAL A 239 12.68 2.43 -8.78
CA VAL A 239 13.78 2.77 -9.70
C VAL A 239 14.97 1.84 -9.48
N ALA A 240 15.37 1.55 -8.24
CA ALA A 240 16.45 0.60 -7.99
C ALA A 240 16.10 -0.84 -8.42
N LYS A 241 14.84 -1.26 -8.31
CA LYS A 241 14.40 -2.54 -8.88
C LYS A 241 14.50 -2.55 -10.40
N ALA A 242 14.10 -1.46 -11.06
CA ALA A 242 14.24 -1.33 -12.51
C ALA A 242 15.72 -1.42 -12.93
N VAL A 243 16.61 -0.70 -12.23
CA VAL A 243 18.06 -0.76 -12.47
C VAL A 243 18.60 -2.16 -12.23
N TYR A 244 18.19 -2.82 -11.14
CA TYR A 244 18.56 -4.21 -10.84
C TYR A 244 18.22 -5.17 -11.98
N ILE A 245 16.99 -5.12 -12.50
CA ILE A 245 16.55 -5.96 -13.62
C ILE A 245 17.31 -5.60 -14.90
N VAL A 246 17.46 -4.31 -15.21
CA VAL A 246 18.22 -3.85 -16.39
C VAL A 246 19.67 -4.32 -16.35
N CYS A 247 20.34 -4.20 -15.19
CA CYS A 247 21.69 -4.71 -15.02
C CYS A 247 21.72 -6.22 -15.25
N SER A 248 20.77 -6.95 -14.66
CA SER A 248 20.69 -8.41 -14.80
C SER A 248 20.49 -8.88 -16.23
N ASP A 249 19.71 -8.16 -17.03
CA ASP A 249 19.32 -8.62 -18.37
C ASP A 249 20.14 -8.01 -19.52
N THR A 250 20.74 -6.82 -19.36
CA THR A 250 21.40 -6.12 -20.50
C THR A 250 22.93 -6.10 -20.41
N LEU A 251 23.50 -6.42 -19.25
CA LEU A 251 24.95 -6.35 -19.01
C LEU A 251 25.65 -7.70 -19.04
N THR A 252 25.02 -8.75 -19.60
CA THR A 252 25.61 -10.09 -19.72
C THR A 252 26.95 -10.09 -20.44
N ALA A 253 27.15 -9.18 -21.40
CA ALA A 253 28.43 -9.02 -22.11
C ALA A 253 29.58 -8.52 -21.22
N ASN A 254 29.27 -7.86 -20.09
CA ASN A 254 30.25 -7.41 -19.10
C ASN A 254 29.82 -7.85 -17.69
N PRO A 255 30.12 -9.11 -17.31
CA PRO A 255 29.59 -9.70 -16.08
C PRO A 255 30.06 -8.96 -14.82
N ARG A 256 31.25 -8.35 -14.82
CA ARG A 256 31.72 -7.54 -13.68
C ARG A 256 30.83 -6.33 -13.40
N LEU A 257 30.43 -5.62 -14.45
CA LEU A 257 29.53 -4.47 -14.31
C LEU A 257 28.10 -4.89 -13.95
N GLN A 258 27.62 -5.99 -14.55
CA GLN A 258 26.33 -6.59 -14.23
C GLN A 258 26.21 -6.84 -12.73
N VAL A 259 27.16 -7.57 -12.15
CA VAL A 259 27.06 -7.98 -10.76
C VAL A 259 27.25 -6.82 -9.78
N ILE A 260 28.15 -5.88 -10.07
CA ILE A 260 28.27 -4.64 -9.26
C ILE A 260 26.94 -3.88 -9.27
N GLY A 261 26.35 -3.68 -10.45
CA GLY A 261 25.08 -2.96 -10.61
C GLY A 261 23.94 -3.63 -9.83
N MET A 262 23.86 -4.96 -9.89
CA MET A 262 22.88 -5.75 -9.14
C MET A 262 23.09 -5.61 -7.62
N LEU A 263 24.33 -5.78 -7.15
CA LEU A 263 24.68 -5.70 -5.74
C LEU A 263 24.39 -4.32 -5.14
N LEU A 264 24.78 -3.25 -5.84
CA LEU A 264 24.53 -1.87 -5.41
C LEU A 264 23.03 -1.56 -5.38
N SER A 265 22.27 -2.07 -6.34
CA SER A 265 20.81 -1.87 -6.39
C SER A 265 20.12 -2.55 -5.21
N VAL A 266 20.46 -3.80 -4.91
CA VAL A 266 19.90 -4.53 -3.75
C VAL A 266 20.32 -3.87 -2.43
N ALA A 267 21.57 -3.44 -2.31
CA ALA A 267 22.06 -2.71 -1.14
C ALA A 267 21.31 -1.38 -0.94
N ALA A 268 21.04 -0.62 -2.00
CA ALA A 268 20.25 0.60 -1.95
C ALA A 268 18.80 0.34 -1.51
N ILE A 269 18.18 -0.73 -2.04
CA ILE A 269 16.83 -1.15 -1.63
C ILE A 269 16.79 -1.52 -0.15
N LEU A 270 17.77 -2.29 0.33
CA LEU A 270 17.90 -2.64 1.75
C LEU A 270 18.06 -1.40 2.64
N TYR A 271 18.94 -0.49 2.24
CA TYR A 271 19.19 0.75 2.95
C TYR A 271 17.92 1.61 3.08
N TRP A 272 17.17 1.80 1.99
CA TRP A 272 15.94 2.59 2.03
C TRP A 272 14.84 1.89 2.84
N ASN A 273 14.68 0.57 2.73
CA ASN A 273 13.71 -0.18 3.53
C ASN A 273 14.01 -0.10 5.02
N LEU A 274 15.27 -0.28 5.42
CA LEU A 274 15.71 -0.15 6.81
C LEU A 274 15.48 1.27 7.34
N ARG A 275 16.02 2.27 6.63
CA ARG A 275 16.04 3.66 7.11
C ARG A 275 14.65 4.27 7.22
N THR A 276 13.79 4.07 6.21
CA THR A 276 12.50 4.77 6.14
C THR A 276 11.33 3.96 6.70
N MET A 277 11.44 2.63 6.76
CA MET A 277 10.34 1.73 7.13
C MET A 277 9.06 2.07 6.36
N PRO A 278 9.00 1.79 5.04
CA PRO A 278 7.94 2.31 4.17
C PRO A 278 6.54 1.85 4.59
N PHE A 279 6.39 0.68 5.21
CA PHE A 279 5.10 0.17 5.64
C PHE A 279 4.70 0.70 7.00
N TYR A 280 3.40 0.72 7.21
CA TYR A 280 2.82 1.07 8.49
C TYR A 280 3.08 -0.02 9.55
N ARG A 281 2.89 -1.30 9.24
CA ARG A 281 3.08 -2.38 10.22
C ARG A 281 4.56 -2.71 10.40
N ARG A 282 5.01 -2.82 11.67
CA ARG A 282 6.41 -3.15 12.01
C ARG A 282 6.82 -4.53 11.49
N THR A 283 5.94 -5.52 11.63
CA THR A 283 6.17 -6.89 11.16
C THR A 283 6.35 -6.94 9.64
N THR A 284 5.50 -6.24 8.89
CA THR A 284 5.63 -6.14 7.43
C THR A 284 6.98 -5.54 7.03
N ASN A 285 7.43 -4.44 7.66
CA ASN A 285 8.75 -3.87 7.35
C ASN A 285 9.89 -4.86 7.63
N ALA A 286 9.86 -5.55 8.76
CA ALA A 286 10.92 -6.48 9.15
C ALA A 286 11.00 -7.67 8.18
N VAL A 287 9.87 -8.28 7.84
CA VAL A 287 9.83 -9.40 6.88
C VAL A 287 10.19 -8.91 5.48
N TRP A 288 9.62 -7.79 5.01
CA TRP A 288 9.91 -7.24 3.69
C TRP A 288 11.40 -6.94 3.51
N THR A 289 12.02 -6.32 4.51
CA THR A 289 13.47 -6.05 4.50
C THR A 289 14.28 -7.34 4.54
N GLY A 290 13.86 -8.32 5.34
CA GLY A 290 14.51 -9.64 5.41
C GLY A 290 14.54 -10.37 4.09
N LEU A 291 13.42 -10.35 3.34
CA LEU A 291 13.34 -10.96 2.01
C LEU A 291 14.37 -10.33 1.04
N TRP A 292 14.53 -9.00 1.05
CA TRP A 292 15.60 -8.33 0.29
C TRP A 292 17.01 -8.68 0.80
N GLY A 293 17.16 -8.97 2.08
CA GLY A 293 18.41 -9.48 2.66
C GLY A 293 18.76 -10.86 2.11
N GLY A 294 17.75 -11.71 1.88
CA GLY A 294 17.91 -12.98 1.17
C GLY A 294 18.41 -12.82 -0.27
N ILE A 295 17.90 -11.82 -1.01
CA ILE A 295 18.32 -11.54 -2.40
C ILE A 295 19.75 -11.01 -2.48
N MET A 296 20.26 -10.39 -1.40
CA MET A 296 21.65 -9.94 -1.33
C MET A 296 22.65 -11.10 -1.41
N VAL A 297 22.29 -12.29 -0.89
CA VAL A 297 23.16 -13.48 -0.88
C VAL A 297 23.53 -13.94 -2.29
N PRO A 298 22.60 -14.27 -3.21
CA PRO A 298 22.95 -14.66 -4.57
C PRO A 298 23.70 -13.54 -5.30
N CYS A 299 23.38 -12.26 -5.08
CA CYS A 299 24.13 -11.15 -5.71
C CYS A 299 25.59 -11.09 -5.23
N ALA A 300 25.83 -11.26 -3.93
CA ALA A 300 27.17 -11.23 -3.34
C ALA A 300 28.00 -12.45 -3.75
N LEU A 301 27.38 -13.64 -3.77
CA LEU A 301 28.05 -14.87 -4.20
C LEU A 301 28.35 -14.86 -5.71
N LEU A 302 27.46 -14.31 -6.53
CA LEU A 302 27.73 -14.07 -7.94
C LEU A 302 28.93 -13.13 -8.11
N ALA A 303 29.06 -12.10 -7.27
CA ALA A 303 30.20 -11.18 -7.31
C ALA A 303 31.49 -11.90 -6.93
N GLY A 304 31.44 -12.72 -5.88
CA GLY A 304 32.58 -13.54 -5.47
C GLY A 304 33.04 -14.49 -6.58
N LEU A 305 32.10 -15.15 -7.26
CA LEU A 305 32.38 -16.06 -8.38
C LEU A 305 33.10 -15.35 -9.53
N GLU A 306 32.56 -14.23 -9.99
CA GLU A 306 33.13 -13.45 -11.11
C GLU A 306 34.54 -12.92 -10.82
N TRP A 307 34.85 -12.58 -9.56
CA TRP A 307 36.19 -12.12 -9.18
C TRP A 307 37.16 -13.24 -8.84
N SER A 308 36.68 -14.39 -8.38
CA SER A 308 37.54 -15.54 -8.02
C SER A 308 38.28 -16.13 -9.22
N GLY A 309 37.71 -15.99 -10.43
CA GLY A 309 38.24 -16.59 -11.66
C GLY A 309 38.21 -18.13 -11.69
N ASN A 310 37.79 -18.79 -10.60
CA ASN A 310 37.78 -20.24 -10.48
C ASN A 310 36.43 -20.81 -10.93
N GLN A 311 36.36 -21.19 -12.20
CA GLN A 311 35.14 -21.65 -12.85
C GLN A 311 34.98 -23.18 -12.80
N SER A 312 35.63 -23.86 -11.85
CA SER A 312 35.51 -25.32 -11.73
C SER A 312 34.08 -25.75 -11.38
N LEU A 313 33.64 -26.89 -11.94
CA LEU A 313 32.28 -27.42 -11.73
C LEU A 313 31.98 -27.67 -10.25
N GLU A 314 32.97 -28.16 -9.50
CA GLU A 314 32.86 -28.39 -8.06
C GLU A 314 32.65 -27.07 -7.29
N HIS A 315 33.40 -26.02 -7.65
CA HIS A 315 33.26 -24.70 -7.04
C HIS A 315 31.87 -24.09 -7.31
N ARG A 316 31.40 -24.14 -8.56
CA ARG A 316 30.04 -23.69 -8.93
C ARG A 316 28.95 -24.45 -8.18
N THR A 317 29.11 -25.77 -8.03
CA THR A 317 28.17 -26.62 -7.27
C THR A 317 28.14 -26.24 -5.80
N ASN A 318 29.30 -26.00 -5.18
CA ASN A 318 29.40 -25.55 -3.80
C ASN A 318 28.79 -24.16 -3.60
N MET A 319 29.06 -23.20 -4.49
CA MET A 319 28.44 -21.87 -4.44
C MET A 319 26.93 -21.91 -4.58
N THR A 320 26.42 -22.76 -5.49
CA THR A 320 24.98 -22.97 -5.66
C THR A 320 24.34 -23.50 -4.37
N ARG A 321 24.99 -24.45 -3.69
CA ARG A 321 24.56 -24.94 -2.37
C ARG A 321 24.59 -23.83 -1.32
N TYR A 322 25.61 -22.98 -1.31
CA TYR A 322 25.69 -21.85 -0.38
C TYR A 322 24.60 -20.81 -0.60
N VAL A 323 24.16 -20.57 -1.84
CA VAL A 323 22.97 -19.75 -2.09
C VAL A 323 21.75 -20.40 -1.43
N LEU A 324 21.46 -21.67 -1.75
CA LEU A 324 20.25 -22.36 -1.29
C LEU A 324 20.16 -22.44 0.25
N TYR A 325 21.29 -22.75 0.92
CA TYR A 325 21.32 -22.82 2.38
C TYR A 325 21.51 -21.45 3.04
N GLY A 326 22.19 -20.51 2.40
CA GLY A 326 22.52 -19.19 2.96
C GLY A 326 21.38 -18.17 2.90
N VAL A 327 20.44 -18.33 1.97
CA VAL A 327 19.30 -17.41 1.82
C VAL A 327 18.41 -17.41 3.06
N PHE A 328 18.06 -18.56 3.64
CA PHE A 328 17.16 -18.61 4.80
C PHE A 328 17.75 -17.97 6.07
N PRO A 329 19.01 -18.28 6.47
CA PRO A 329 19.67 -17.58 7.57
C PRO A 329 19.82 -16.07 7.31
N ALA A 330 20.12 -15.66 6.06
CA ALA A 330 20.24 -14.25 5.72
C ALA A 330 18.91 -13.50 5.85
N ILE A 331 17.80 -14.12 5.44
CA ILE A 331 16.45 -13.59 5.65
C ILE A 331 16.17 -13.44 7.14
N ALA A 332 16.41 -14.48 7.94
CA ALA A 332 16.16 -14.46 9.38
C ALA A 332 16.99 -13.38 10.08
N LEU A 333 18.28 -13.28 9.76
CA LEU A 333 19.19 -12.28 10.32
C LEU A 333 18.75 -10.86 9.94
N SER A 334 18.45 -10.63 8.66
CA SER A 334 18.04 -9.31 8.16
C SER A 334 16.67 -8.89 8.70
N THR A 335 15.73 -9.83 8.89
CA THR A 335 14.47 -9.57 9.60
C THR A 335 14.71 -9.22 11.07
N GLY A 336 15.59 -9.94 11.77
CA GLY A 336 15.95 -9.63 13.15
C GLY A 336 16.59 -8.24 13.30
N LEU A 337 17.55 -7.92 12.43
CA LEU A 337 18.20 -6.61 12.38
C LEU A 337 17.20 -5.49 12.07
N ALA A 338 16.29 -5.70 11.11
CA ALA A 338 15.24 -4.74 10.79
C ALA A 338 14.28 -4.52 11.97
N ALA A 339 13.89 -5.58 12.66
CA ALA A 339 13.04 -5.49 13.86
C ALA A 339 13.74 -4.74 15.00
N LEU A 340 15.02 -5.03 15.25
CA LEU A 340 15.83 -4.34 16.25
C LEU A 340 16.01 -2.86 15.91
N TYR A 341 16.28 -2.54 14.63
CA TYR A 341 16.37 -1.17 14.15
C TYR A 341 15.03 -0.43 14.28
N SER A 342 13.91 -1.06 13.91
CA SER A 342 12.58 -0.47 14.09
C SER A 342 12.29 -0.13 15.56
N TRP A 343 12.68 -1.02 16.49
CA TRP A 343 12.54 -0.74 17.91
C TRP A 343 13.43 0.43 18.36
N TRP A 344 14.70 0.44 17.95
CA TRP A 344 15.65 1.50 18.28
C TRP A 344 15.21 2.87 17.72
N ALA A 345 14.82 2.92 16.44
CA ALA A 345 14.40 4.13 15.74
C ALA A 345 13.10 4.73 16.30
N MET A 346 12.27 3.94 16.98
CA MET A 346 11.06 4.42 17.66
C MET A 346 11.33 4.91 19.09
N ARG A 347 12.49 4.66 19.69
CA ARG A 347 12.82 5.10 21.07
C ARG A 347 12.61 6.60 21.31
N PRO A 348 12.95 7.52 20.38
CA PRO A 348 12.73 8.96 20.60
C PRO A 348 11.27 9.36 20.85
N SER A 349 10.30 8.58 20.34
CA SER A 349 8.87 8.86 20.57
C SER A 349 8.50 8.87 22.05
N ARG A 350 9.18 8.07 22.88
CA ARG A 350 8.92 7.99 24.33
C ARG A 350 9.25 9.29 25.07
N LYS A 351 10.18 10.10 24.54
CA LYS A 351 10.53 11.39 25.15
C LYS A 351 9.33 12.36 25.16
N PHE A 352 8.42 12.20 24.20
CA PHE A 352 7.25 13.07 24.02
C PHE A 352 6.06 12.68 24.92
N ALA A 353 6.14 11.59 25.69
CA ALA A 353 5.06 11.16 26.57
C ALA A 353 4.90 12.08 27.79
N ASP A 354 6.01 12.46 28.42
CA ASP A 354 6.03 13.19 29.70
C ASP A 354 6.55 14.63 29.52
N VAL A 355 5.99 15.37 28.56
CA VAL A 355 6.43 16.75 28.30
C VAL A 355 5.83 17.71 29.32
N ALA A 356 6.68 18.39 30.10
CA ALA A 356 6.26 19.44 31.02
C ALA A 356 5.55 20.60 30.27
N PRO A 357 4.41 21.11 30.78
CA PRO A 357 3.67 22.18 30.13
C PRO A 357 4.55 23.44 30.02
N GLY A 358 4.67 23.99 28.81
CA GLY A 358 5.46 25.21 28.53
C GLY A 358 6.86 24.97 27.95
N LEU A 359 7.34 23.72 27.89
CA LEU A 359 8.62 23.41 27.23
C LEU A 359 8.49 23.55 25.70
N LYS A 360 9.44 24.24 25.05
CA LYS A 360 9.50 24.29 23.58
C LYS A 360 9.77 22.89 23.03
N LEU A 361 8.82 22.33 22.28
CA LEU A 361 8.88 20.97 21.73
C LEU A 361 10.10 20.72 20.83
N THR A 362 10.63 21.78 20.21
CA THR A 362 11.84 21.73 19.38
C THR A 362 13.12 21.43 20.15
N LYS A 363 13.15 21.67 21.47
CA LYS A 363 14.32 21.39 22.32
C LYS A 363 14.39 19.93 22.79
N LEU A 364 13.29 19.18 22.67
CA LEU A 364 13.18 17.82 23.21
C LEU A 364 13.90 16.77 22.35
N HIS A 365 13.79 16.91 21.03
CA HIS A 365 14.44 16.04 20.05
C HIS A 365 14.72 16.81 18.76
N LYS A 366 15.96 16.69 18.25
CA LYS A 366 16.34 17.24 16.95
C LYS A 366 15.98 16.21 15.88
N PHE A 367 14.92 16.49 15.14
CA PHE A 367 14.53 15.66 14.00
C PHE A 367 15.57 15.79 12.87
N GLU A 368 15.99 14.68 12.31
CA GLU A 368 16.86 14.59 11.14
C GLU A 368 16.10 14.98 9.87
N SER A 369 14.84 14.57 9.75
CA SER A 369 14.03 14.81 8.55
C SER A 369 12.53 14.80 8.84
N VAL A 370 11.77 15.33 7.88
CA VAL A 370 10.30 15.30 7.88
C VAL A 370 9.75 13.86 7.89
N HIS A 371 10.46 12.91 7.29
CA HIS A 371 10.08 11.49 7.29
C HIS A 371 10.29 10.84 8.66
N GLU A 372 11.24 11.32 9.47
CA GLU A 372 11.39 10.85 10.85
C GLU A 372 10.17 11.25 11.70
N VAL A 373 9.62 12.46 11.50
CA VAL A 373 8.41 12.91 12.20
C VAL A 373 7.24 11.98 11.90
N GLU A 374 7.01 11.66 10.62
CA GLU A 374 5.96 10.73 10.21
C GLU A 374 6.15 9.35 10.86
N ARG A 375 7.37 8.82 10.80
CA ARG A 375 7.73 7.53 11.40
C ARG A 375 7.46 7.50 12.91
N LEU A 376 7.89 8.53 13.65
CA LEU A 376 7.68 8.62 15.10
C LEU A 376 6.21 8.82 15.47
N ALA A 377 5.46 9.57 14.64
CA ALA A 377 4.03 9.79 14.84
C ALA A 377 3.22 8.49 14.78
N ARG A 378 3.73 7.42 14.15
CA ARG A 378 3.10 6.09 14.13
C ARG A 378 2.92 5.46 15.52
N VAL A 379 3.45 6.06 16.59
CA VAL A 379 3.12 5.69 17.98
C VAL A 379 1.63 5.76 18.27
N MET A 380 0.87 6.58 17.53
CA MET A 380 -0.60 6.68 17.64
C MET A 380 -1.37 5.42 17.25
N ARG A 381 -0.68 4.41 16.68
CA ARG A 381 -1.31 3.21 16.12
C ARG A 381 -1.40 2.09 17.15
N VAL A 382 -1.95 2.45 18.29
CA VAL A 382 -2.45 1.52 19.30
C VAL A 382 -3.96 1.52 19.14
N PHE A 383 -4.53 0.33 18.97
CA PHE A 383 -5.96 0.19 18.73
C PHE A 383 -6.63 -0.43 19.95
N ASP A 384 -7.80 0.10 20.31
CA ASP A 384 -8.67 -0.52 21.31
C ASP A 384 -9.32 -1.81 20.76
N SER A 385 -10.08 -2.52 21.61
CA SER A 385 -10.81 -3.74 21.21
C SER A 385 -11.79 -3.52 20.05
N ASP A 386 -12.16 -2.27 19.80
CA ASP A 386 -13.15 -1.85 18.81
C ASP A 386 -12.46 -1.36 17.51
N GLY A 387 -11.13 -1.44 17.44
CA GLY A 387 -10.33 -1.05 16.28
C GLY A 387 -10.14 0.47 16.12
N LEU A 388 -10.49 1.27 17.12
CA LEU A 388 -10.25 2.72 17.15
C LEU A 388 -8.88 3.03 17.74
N ALA A 389 -8.29 4.14 17.31
CA ALA A 389 -7.02 4.59 17.87
C ALA A 389 -7.22 5.01 19.33
N ASP A 390 -6.35 4.51 20.20
CA ASP A 390 -6.28 4.87 21.61
C ASP A 390 -6.08 6.40 21.76
N PRO A 391 -6.95 7.11 22.51
CA PRO A 391 -6.89 8.56 22.65
C PRO A 391 -5.54 9.07 23.19
N ASP A 392 -4.91 8.33 24.10
CA ASP A 392 -3.64 8.75 24.72
C ASP A 392 -2.49 8.61 23.71
N ALA A 393 -2.43 7.49 23.00
CA ALA A 393 -1.50 7.29 21.89
C ALA A 393 -1.71 8.31 20.77
N ALA A 394 -2.96 8.66 20.46
CA ALA A 394 -3.31 9.68 19.48
C ALA A 394 -2.82 11.08 19.91
N ALA A 395 -2.98 11.44 21.18
CA ALA A 395 -2.48 12.71 21.73
C ALA A 395 -0.95 12.80 21.69
N LEU A 396 -0.26 11.69 21.97
CA LEU A 396 1.20 11.59 21.83
C LEU A 396 1.63 11.80 20.36
N GLY A 397 0.96 11.12 19.42
CA GLY A 397 1.21 11.29 17.99
C GLY A 397 0.99 12.73 17.51
N GLU A 398 -0.06 13.39 18.01
CA GLU A 398 -0.34 14.81 17.72
C GLU A 398 0.79 15.72 18.21
N THR A 399 1.29 15.47 19.43
CA THR A 399 2.39 16.23 20.02
C THR A 399 3.66 16.12 19.19
N ILE A 400 3.98 14.91 18.69
CA ILE A 400 5.12 14.67 17.79
C ILE A 400 4.95 15.42 16.47
N ILE A 401 3.76 15.39 15.86
CA ILE A 401 3.48 16.10 14.60
C ILE A 401 3.64 17.62 14.80
N LYS A 402 3.08 18.18 15.87
CA LYS A 402 3.22 19.60 16.20
C LYS A 402 4.67 19.99 16.45
N ALA A 403 5.44 19.15 17.15
CA ALA A 403 6.88 19.35 17.35
C ALA A 403 7.63 19.38 16.00
N GLY A 404 7.29 18.45 15.10
CA GLY A 404 7.86 18.41 13.75
C GLY A 404 7.51 19.64 12.91
N MET A 405 6.28 20.15 13.01
CA MET A 405 5.87 21.39 12.33
C MET A 405 6.60 22.62 12.85
N GLN A 406 6.96 22.65 14.13
CA GLN A 406 7.82 23.71 14.69
C GLN A 406 9.27 23.57 14.23
N ALA A 407 9.77 22.34 14.09
CA ALA A 407 11.15 22.07 13.63
C ALA A 407 11.33 22.32 12.13
N PHE A 408 10.31 22.02 11.32
CA PHE A 408 10.30 22.22 9.87
C PHE A 408 9.09 23.09 9.49
N PRO A 409 9.16 24.41 9.75
CA PRO A 409 8.08 25.32 9.40
C PRO A 409 7.84 25.30 7.87
N ASN A 410 6.59 25.55 7.48
CA ASN A 410 6.17 25.69 6.07
C ASN A 410 6.33 24.43 5.19
N ASN A 411 6.59 23.24 5.74
CA ASN A 411 6.70 22.03 4.93
C ASN A 411 5.33 21.44 4.54
N PRO A 412 4.99 21.32 3.24
CA PRO A 412 3.69 20.79 2.79
C PRO A 412 3.38 19.39 3.28
N HIS A 413 4.39 18.51 3.40
CA HIS A 413 4.18 17.12 3.80
C HIS A 413 3.68 17.02 5.25
N LEU A 414 4.20 17.86 6.16
CA LEU A 414 3.75 17.87 7.55
C LEU A 414 2.34 18.43 7.70
N PHE A 415 1.97 19.45 6.91
CA PHE A 415 0.59 19.95 6.88
C PHE A 415 -0.38 18.87 6.37
N ILE A 416 -0.01 18.11 5.34
CA ILE A 416 -0.81 17.00 4.84
C ILE A 416 -0.93 15.89 5.90
N LEU A 417 0.17 15.53 6.55
CA LEU A 417 0.16 14.54 7.64
C LEU A 417 -0.76 14.99 8.78
N TYR A 418 -0.67 16.24 9.20
CA TYR A 418 -1.52 16.79 10.27
C TYR A 418 -2.99 16.92 9.84
N ALA A 419 -3.27 17.27 8.58
CA ALA A 419 -4.61 17.27 8.03
C ALA A 419 -5.24 15.87 8.09
N ASN A 420 -4.50 14.83 7.66
CA ASN A 420 -4.99 13.45 7.71
C ASN A 420 -5.17 12.96 9.15
N PHE A 421 -4.30 13.35 10.08
CA PHE A 421 -4.50 13.09 11.51
C PHE A 421 -5.80 13.71 12.03
N LYS A 422 -6.02 15.01 11.77
CA LYS A 422 -7.27 15.68 12.17
C LYS A 422 -8.50 15.02 11.56
N LEU A 423 -8.39 14.60 10.30
CA LEU A 423 -9.50 14.03 9.55
C LEU A 423 -9.89 12.64 10.05
N GLU A 424 -8.92 11.73 10.21
CA GLU A 424 -9.21 10.32 10.50
C GLU A 424 -9.22 10.01 11.99
N VAL A 425 -8.39 10.68 12.79
CA VAL A 425 -8.26 10.42 14.23
C VAL A 425 -9.19 11.33 15.04
N ARG A 426 -9.13 12.65 14.80
CA ARG A 426 -9.98 13.62 15.51
C ARG A 426 -11.36 13.81 14.90
N ARG A 427 -11.59 13.33 13.66
CA ARG A 427 -12.82 13.56 12.88
C ARG A 427 -13.16 15.04 12.71
N ASP A 428 -12.14 15.90 12.72
CA ASP A 428 -12.24 17.35 12.53
C ASP A 428 -12.04 17.72 11.05
N GLY A 429 -13.12 17.66 10.29
CA GLY A 429 -13.15 18.03 8.87
C GLY A 429 -12.74 19.49 8.60
N PRO A 430 -13.33 20.49 9.28
CA PRO A 430 -12.95 21.90 9.12
C PRO A 430 -11.47 22.15 9.41
N GLY A 431 -10.95 21.64 10.53
CA GLY A 431 -9.55 21.80 10.89
C GLY A 431 -8.59 21.11 9.93
N ALA A 432 -8.98 19.97 9.34
CA ALA A 432 -8.20 19.34 8.27
C ALA A 432 -8.12 20.22 7.01
N ARG A 433 -9.23 20.85 6.61
CA ARG A 433 -9.26 21.77 5.44
C ARG A 433 -8.37 22.98 5.63
N THR A 434 -8.34 23.57 6.82
CA THR A 434 -7.41 24.69 7.12
C THR A 434 -5.96 24.28 6.92
N GLN A 435 -5.58 23.07 7.38
CA GLN A 435 -4.22 22.57 7.18
C GLN A 435 -3.91 22.28 5.70
N LEU A 436 -4.87 21.77 4.93
CA LEU A 436 -4.69 21.58 3.48
C LEU A 436 -4.54 22.89 2.71
N GLN A 437 -5.24 23.95 3.11
CA GLN A 437 -5.06 25.29 2.53
C GLN A 437 -3.64 25.81 2.81
N LEU A 438 -3.11 25.60 4.02
CA LEU A 438 -1.73 25.93 4.35
C LEU A 438 -0.73 25.08 3.54
N ALA A 439 -1.02 23.79 3.33
CA ALA A 439 -0.20 22.92 2.48
C ALA A 439 -0.16 23.44 1.02
N GLY A 440 -1.31 23.87 0.49
CA GLY A 440 -1.43 24.40 -0.87
C GLY A 440 -0.66 25.70 -1.10
N ARG A 441 -0.56 26.56 -0.09
CA ARG A 441 0.19 27.83 -0.15
C ARG A 441 1.71 27.63 -0.19
N ASN A 442 2.21 26.53 0.35
CA ASN A 442 3.65 26.26 0.47
C ASN A 442 4.24 25.50 -0.73
N SER A 443 3.74 25.78 -1.95
CA SER A 443 4.25 25.22 -3.22
C SER A 443 4.40 23.67 -3.24
N PRO A 444 3.30 22.90 -3.11
CA PRO A 444 3.36 21.45 -3.12
C PRO A 444 3.80 20.90 -4.50
N ASN A 445 4.62 19.85 -4.48
CA ASN A 445 5.01 19.12 -5.69
C ASN A 445 3.88 18.21 -6.20
N LEU A 446 4.06 17.55 -7.35
CA LEU A 446 3.00 16.74 -7.99
C LEU A 446 2.43 15.65 -7.07
N VAL A 447 3.30 14.93 -6.35
CA VAL A 447 2.89 13.88 -5.41
C VAL A 447 2.11 14.48 -4.25
N GLN A 448 2.57 15.58 -3.66
CA GLN A 448 1.86 16.28 -2.59
C GLN A 448 0.53 16.87 -3.05
N ARG A 449 0.43 17.37 -4.30
CA ARG A 449 -0.84 17.82 -4.89
C ARG A 449 -1.84 16.66 -5.01
N TYR A 450 -1.37 15.49 -5.43
CA TYR A 450 -2.20 14.28 -5.44
C TYR A 450 -2.62 13.89 -4.01
N GLN A 451 -1.73 13.98 -3.03
CA GLN A 451 -2.06 13.68 -1.63
C GLN A 451 -3.09 14.67 -1.06
N ILE A 452 -2.98 15.97 -1.36
CA ILE A 452 -3.98 16.99 -1.01
C ILE A 452 -5.34 16.64 -1.64
N PHE A 453 -5.36 16.24 -2.92
CA PHE A 453 -6.57 15.79 -3.60
C PHE A 453 -7.21 14.59 -2.87
N CYS A 454 -6.41 13.58 -2.51
CA CYS A 454 -6.89 12.39 -1.79
C CYS A 454 -7.52 12.73 -0.44
N THR A 455 -6.88 13.62 0.34
CA THR A 455 -7.40 14.06 1.64
C THR A 455 -8.64 14.92 1.50
N ASN A 456 -8.74 15.76 0.45
CA ASN A 456 -9.96 16.51 0.15
C ASN A 456 -11.14 15.59 -0.19
N GLU A 457 -10.93 14.56 -1.02
CA GLU A 457 -11.95 13.56 -1.34
C GLU A 457 -12.36 12.74 -0.10
N ALA A 458 -11.42 12.43 0.79
CA ALA A 458 -11.75 11.81 2.08
C ALA A 458 -12.58 12.74 2.98
N SER A 459 -12.28 14.05 2.99
CA SER A 459 -13.02 15.06 3.75
C SER A 459 -14.45 15.26 3.25
N LYS A 460 -14.69 15.19 1.93
CA LYS A 460 -16.04 15.23 1.37
C LYS A 460 -16.89 14.06 1.86
N ARG A 461 -16.35 12.84 1.84
CA ARG A 461 -17.09 11.65 2.31
C ARG A 461 -17.43 11.71 3.80
N LEU A 462 -16.55 12.27 4.61
CA LEU A 462 -16.85 12.50 6.03
C LEU A 462 -18.02 13.46 6.21
N LYS A 463 -18.14 14.48 5.35
CA LYS A 463 -19.30 15.37 5.33
C LYS A 463 -20.57 14.61 4.92
N ASP A 464 -20.50 13.80 3.87
CA ASP A 464 -21.65 13.02 3.36
C ASP A 464 -22.12 11.97 4.40
N SER A 465 -21.21 11.35 5.15
CA SER A 465 -21.58 10.46 6.27
C SER A 465 -22.19 11.20 7.47
N ASN A 466 -21.95 12.50 7.58
CA ASN A 466 -22.49 13.37 8.64
C ASN A 466 -23.78 14.09 8.21
N GLU A 467 -24.33 13.83 7.02
CA GLU A 467 -25.60 14.43 6.56
C GLU A 467 -26.83 14.03 7.40
N GLY A 468 -26.65 13.21 8.44
CA GLY A 468 -27.60 13.06 9.54
C GLY A 468 -27.65 14.25 10.52
N GLY A 469 -26.95 15.36 10.26
CA GLY A 469 -27.08 16.60 11.03
C GLY A 469 -26.76 16.46 12.53
N MET A 470 -26.01 15.42 12.91
CA MET A 470 -25.70 15.16 14.30
C MET A 470 -24.45 15.96 14.68
N ASP A 471 -24.61 16.86 15.65
CA ASP A 471 -23.49 17.59 16.25
C ASP A 471 -22.36 16.61 16.65
N LEU A 472 -21.10 17.04 16.53
CA LEU A 472 -19.93 16.21 16.88
C LEU A 472 -20.06 15.66 18.29
N GLN A 473 -20.60 16.47 19.22
CA GLN A 473 -20.86 16.06 20.59
C GLN A 473 -21.95 14.97 20.67
N ALA A 474 -23.05 15.13 19.93
CA ALA A 474 -24.11 14.13 19.83
C ALA A 474 -23.62 12.83 19.16
N TYR A 475 -22.74 12.89 18.17
CA TYR A 475 -22.10 11.72 17.57
C TYR A 475 -21.14 11.02 18.53
N ILE A 476 -20.31 11.76 19.26
CA ILE A 476 -19.42 11.20 20.28
C ILE A 476 -20.24 10.51 21.37
N GLU A 477 -21.33 11.13 21.82
CA GLU A 477 -22.22 10.58 22.84
C GLU A 477 -22.98 9.35 22.34
N PHE A 478 -23.54 9.39 21.13
CA PHE A 478 -24.13 8.23 20.46
C PHE A 478 -23.14 7.06 20.38
N ARG A 479 -21.92 7.31 19.91
CA ARG A 479 -20.89 6.27 19.82
C ARG A 479 -20.43 5.75 21.18
N ARG A 480 -20.39 6.60 22.21
CA ARG A 480 -20.07 6.18 23.58
C ARG A 480 -21.15 5.25 24.12
N ASN A 481 -22.42 5.63 23.94
CA ASN A 481 -23.55 4.86 24.41
C ASN A 481 -23.69 3.55 23.62
N PHE A 482 -23.52 3.59 22.30
CA PHE A 482 -23.51 2.40 21.45
C PHE A 482 -22.35 1.44 21.78
N ARG A 483 -21.17 1.95 22.15
CA ARG A 483 -20.05 1.12 22.64
C ARG A 483 -20.37 0.45 23.98
N ALA A 484 -21.01 1.16 24.89
CA ALA A 484 -21.45 0.58 26.15
C ALA A 484 -22.43 -0.58 25.90
N VAL A 485 -23.38 -0.41 24.97
CA VAL A 485 -24.34 -1.42 24.49
C VAL A 485 -23.61 -2.65 23.92
N LEU A 486 -22.65 -2.45 23.00
CA LEU A 486 -21.90 -3.56 22.40
C LEU A 486 -21.06 -4.33 23.43
N ARG A 487 -20.44 -3.63 24.38
CA ARG A 487 -19.61 -4.28 25.42
C ARG A 487 -20.44 -5.21 26.30
N VAL A 488 -21.56 -4.72 26.83
CA VAL A 488 -22.46 -5.54 27.67
C VAL A 488 -23.12 -6.65 26.85
N HIS A 489 -23.44 -6.42 25.58
CA HIS A 489 -23.97 -7.47 24.70
C HIS A 489 -22.95 -8.61 24.50
N LYS A 490 -21.70 -8.26 24.21
CA LYS A 490 -20.61 -9.21 24.02
C LYS A 490 -20.32 -10.01 25.30
N GLU A 491 -20.34 -9.34 26.46
CA GLU A 491 -20.18 -9.99 27.77
C GLU A 491 -21.26 -11.06 28.00
N VAL A 492 -22.52 -10.73 27.72
CA VAL A 492 -23.65 -11.68 27.83
C VAL A 492 -23.48 -12.87 26.88
N LEU A 493 -23.10 -12.62 25.62
CA LEU A 493 -22.85 -13.69 24.64
C LEU A 493 -21.71 -14.63 25.06
N LEU A 494 -20.64 -14.09 25.67
CA LEU A 494 -19.54 -14.91 26.18
C LEU A 494 -19.98 -15.77 27.36
N LEU A 495 -20.70 -15.20 28.32
CA LEU A 495 -21.25 -15.96 29.46
C LEU A 495 -22.25 -17.03 28.99
N GLN A 496 -23.05 -16.74 27.97
CA GLN A 496 -23.95 -17.72 27.36
C GLN A 496 -23.15 -18.87 26.71
N ALA A 497 -22.07 -18.56 25.98
CA ALA A 497 -21.20 -19.57 25.41
C ALA A 497 -20.49 -20.41 26.49
N GLU A 498 -20.06 -19.80 27.60
CA GLU A 498 -19.46 -20.49 28.73
C GLU A 498 -20.46 -21.43 29.43
N LEU A 499 -21.71 -20.99 29.62
CA LEU A 499 -22.79 -21.82 30.14
C LEU A 499 -23.02 -23.05 29.25
N TRP A 500 -23.12 -22.86 27.93
CA TRP A 500 -23.27 -23.97 26.99
C TRP A 500 -22.07 -24.93 27.03
N ASN A 501 -20.85 -24.40 27.09
CA ASN A 501 -19.65 -25.23 27.23
C ASN A 501 -19.61 -26.02 28.55
N LEU A 502 -20.18 -25.46 29.62
CA LEU A 502 -20.32 -26.16 30.89
C LEU A 502 -21.31 -27.33 30.74
N CYS A 503 -22.47 -27.09 30.12
CA CYS A 503 -23.50 -28.11 29.85
C CYS A 503 -23.05 -29.26 28.95
N MET A 504 -22.01 -29.06 28.13
CA MET A 504 -21.44 -30.09 27.26
C MET A 504 -20.47 -31.05 27.98
N ARG A 505 -20.20 -30.85 29.28
CA ARG A 505 -19.30 -31.71 30.05
C ARG A 505 -20.01 -33.00 30.51
N PRO A 506 -19.31 -34.15 30.54
CA PRO A 506 -19.91 -35.44 30.89
C PRO A 506 -20.30 -35.58 32.36
N ALA A 507 -19.78 -34.73 33.25
CA ALA A 507 -20.16 -34.66 34.66
C ALA A 507 -20.27 -33.19 35.09
N LEU A 508 -21.38 -32.84 35.72
CA LEU A 508 -21.74 -31.46 36.06
C LEU A 508 -22.10 -31.36 37.54
N LYS A 509 -21.47 -30.43 38.25
CA LYS A 509 -21.89 -30.06 39.61
C LYS A 509 -22.98 -29.00 39.50
N VAL A 510 -24.13 -29.24 40.13
CA VAL A 510 -25.28 -28.31 40.12
C VAL A 510 -24.86 -26.90 40.56
N ALA A 511 -24.04 -26.80 41.61
CA ALA A 511 -23.51 -25.52 42.09
C ALA A 511 -22.72 -24.70 41.03
N GLN A 512 -22.09 -25.36 40.04
CA GLN A 512 -21.38 -24.67 38.95
C GLN A 512 -22.34 -24.15 37.89
N VAL A 513 -23.45 -24.84 37.66
CA VAL A 513 -24.53 -24.40 36.76
C VAL A 513 -25.25 -23.21 37.37
N ASP A 514 -25.62 -23.30 38.65
CA ASP A 514 -26.29 -22.20 39.37
C ASP A 514 -25.43 -20.93 39.36
N SER A 515 -24.13 -21.05 39.67
CA SER A 515 -23.22 -19.91 39.62
C SER A 515 -23.08 -19.30 38.22
N ALA A 516 -23.10 -20.12 37.16
CA ALA A 516 -23.01 -19.64 35.78
C ALA A 516 -24.32 -18.98 35.31
N MET A 517 -25.47 -19.53 35.74
CA MET A 517 -26.80 -18.96 35.50
C MET A 517 -26.96 -17.61 36.20
N ASP A 518 -26.59 -17.50 37.47
CA ASP A 518 -26.61 -16.24 38.23
C ASP A 518 -25.71 -15.17 37.58
N ALA A 519 -24.53 -15.57 37.12
CA ALA A 519 -23.62 -14.67 36.41
C ALA A 519 -24.25 -14.16 35.09
N LEU A 520 -24.85 -15.05 34.30
CA LEU A 520 -25.53 -14.69 33.05
C LEU A 520 -26.75 -13.80 33.28
N GLU A 521 -27.58 -14.10 34.28
CA GLU A 521 -28.76 -13.32 34.62
C GLU A 521 -28.37 -11.91 35.10
N SER A 522 -27.33 -11.80 35.94
CA SER A 522 -26.80 -10.51 36.37
C SER A 522 -26.28 -9.67 35.20
N ALA A 523 -25.58 -10.29 34.24
CA ALA A 523 -25.05 -9.62 33.05
C ALA A 523 -26.17 -9.20 32.09
N SER A 524 -27.19 -10.05 31.90
CA SER A 524 -28.38 -9.74 31.11
C SER A 524 -29.16 -8.56 31.70
N GLY A 525 -29.32 -8.52 33.03
CA GLY A 525 -29.90 -7.39 33.74
C GLY A 525 -29.14 -6.08 33.50
N ARG A 526 -27.80 -6.11 33.58
CA ARG A 526 -26.94 -4.96 33.24
C ARG A 526 -27.13 -4.53 31.78
N ALA A 527 -27.14 -5.48 30.84
CA ALA A 527 -27.33 -5.19 29.42
C ALA A 527 -28.69 -4.54 29.15
N HIS A 528 -29.77 -5.06 29.75
CA HIS A 528 -31.12 -4.50 29.62
C HIS A 528 -31.19 -3.04 30.12
N GLN A 529 -30.55 -2.72 31.24
CA GLN A 529 -30.48 -1.35 31.75
C GLN A 529 -29.74 -0.42 30.77
N VAL A 530 -28.63 -0.87 30.19
CA VAL A 530 -27.86 -0.10 29.21
C VAL A 530 -28.65 0.10 27.90
N TYR A 531 -29.37 -0.92 27.43
CA TYR A 531 -30.28 -0.81 26.27
C TYR A 531 -31.40 0.18 26.51
N LYS A 532 -32.02 0.13 27.69
CA LYS A 532 -33.09 1.06 28.07
C LYS A 532 -32.60 2.50 28.16
N ARG A 533 -31.39 2.71 28.69
CA ARG A 533 -30.74 4.02 28.73
C ARG A 533 -30.42 4.55 27.33
N TRP A 534 -29.92 3.67 26.46
CA TRP A 534 -29.64 4.01 25.07
C TRP A 534 -30.92 4.32 24.27
N GLY A 535 -31.97 3.53 24.42
CA GLY A 535 -33.26 3.74 23.76
C GLY A 535 -33.94 5.07 24.15
N ARG A 536 -33.82 5.49 25.42
CA ARG A 536 -34.32 6.81 25.87
C ARG A 536 -33.52 7.97 25.27
N SER A 537 -32.20 7.83 25.20
CA SER A 537 -31.31 8.82 24.57
C SER A 537 -31.56 8.94 23.06
N GLY A 538 -31.91 7.84 22.39
CA GLY A 538 -32.31 7.83 20.98
C GLY A 538 -33.68 8.48 20.72
N SER A 539 -34.62 8.40 21.66
CA SER A 539 -35.91 9.10 21.52
C SER A 539 -35.76 10.61 21.68
N GLU A 540 -35.02 11.12 22.67
CA GLU A 540 -34.88 12.57 22.90
C GLU A 540 -34.09 13.28 21.79
N THR A 541 -33.16 12.59 21.13
CA THR A 541 -32.41 13.14 19.98
C THR A 541 -33.19 13.05 18.66
N ALA A 542 -34.08 12.07 18.49
CA ALA A 542 -34.92 11.94 17.30
C ALA A 542 -36.02 13.01 17.20
N TRP A 543 -36.49 13.58 18.32
CA TRP A 543 -37.52 14.63 18.32
C TRP A 543 -37.00 16.04 17.97
N ALA A 544 -35.68 16.23 17.84
CA ALA A 544 -35.09 17.50 17.39
C ALA A 544 -34.99 17.63 15.86
N VAL A 545 -35.32 16.58 15.10
CA VAL A 545 -35.39 16.62 13.64
C VAL A 545 -36.84 16.29 13.24
N GLY A 546 -37.49 17.24 12.57
CA GLY A 546 -38.94 17.30 12.38
C GLY A 546 -39.62 16.02 11.86
N PRO A 547 -40.93 15.87 12.13
CA PRO A 547 -41.62 14.60 12.02
C PRO A 547 -41.85 14.20 10.56
N ARG A 548 -41.26 13.09 10.11
CA ARG A 548 -41.87 12.24 9.08
C ARG A 548 -42.35 10.95 9.72
N ARG A 549 -43.67 10.75 9.69
CA ARG A 549 -44.34 9.49 10.05
C ARG A 549 -43.71 8.35 9.25
N VAL A 550 -42.99 7.46 9.93
CA VAL A 550 -42.73 6.11 9.41
C VAL A 550 -43.89 5.25 9.91
N THR A 551 -44.72 4.80 8.99
CA THR A 551 -45.84 3.89 9.25
C THR A 551 -45.33 2.48 9.57
N HIS A 552 -46.05 1.81 10.46
CA HIS A 552 -45.78 0.56 11.18
C HIS A 552 -45.53 -0.74 10.36
N SER A 553 -45.06 -0.67 9.11
CA SER A 553 -45.01 -1.86 8.22
C SER A 553 -43.63 -2.53 8.03
N GLN A 554 -42.56 -2.09 8.69
CA GLN A 554 -41.20 -2.61 8.42
C GLN A 554 -40.54 -3.36 9.60
N VAL A 555 -41.29 -3.81 10.60
CA VAL A 555 -40.73 -4.57 11.75
C VAL A 555 -40.99 -6.09 11.64
N ALA A 556 -41.64 -6.55 10.58
CA ALA A 556 -41.90 -7.98 10.35
C ALA A 556 -41.05 -8.49 9.17
N GLU A 557 -39.73 -8.53 9.34
CA GLU A 557 -38.78 -9.45 8.67
C GLU A 557 -37.35 -9.08 9.08
N ALA A 558 -36.90 -9.63 10.20
CA ALA A 558 -35.49 -9.80 10.56
C ALA A 558 -35.35 -11.05 11.43
#